data_AF-D7F501-F1
#
_entry.id   AF-D7F501-F1
#
_cell.length_a   1.000
_cell.length_b   1.000
_cell.length_c   1.000
_cell.angle_alpha   90.00
_cell.angle_beta   90.00
_cell.angle_gamma   90.00
#
_symmetry.space_group_name_H-M   'P 1'
#
loop_
_entity.id
_entity.type
_entity.pdbx_description
1 polymer ?
#
loop_
_entity_poly.entity_id
_entity_poly.type
_entity_poly.pdbx_seq_one_letter_code
_entity_poly.pdbx_strand_id
1 'polypeptide(L)'
;TQWLADNLEEMDKQVKEMLKLIEDEGDSFAKKAEMYYQRRPLLVTHVENFYRMYRALAERYDNVTGELRKNMPSSLKSQGSGISESDSEAQSTPASPESEKKTPKQKGKKGSDGSSSSSSSDSDSEVDEANQENGNGITDALNERVIELEDELKEAMEKLEALEEKNMQCQCENLEEKLLASQSEINSLQKDLEEKVRSLESIKEISSEKEDLEAAVLENKNKFEELKGEMALAAKHHEAQLSDRDLEIEKCRRELEQVSERYTYDKSTLETEIKELQEVVKNLEGNLAKLSEEKLQLEAQVMELEQTSHSLDDSSAEIKKLQKVIKDLQARLENDSNEKRVLEERAIELS
;
A
#
# COMPACT_ATOMS: atom_id res chain seq x y z
N THR A 1 -0.08 -26.24 3.71
CA THR A 1 -1.40 -26.87 3.91
C THR A 1 -2.37 -26.25 2.94
N GLN A 2 -3.23 -27.03 2.28
CA GLN A 2 -4.12 -26.54 1.20
C GLN A 2 -4.90 -25.29 1.64
N TRP A 3 -5.53 -25.35 2.82
CA TRP A 3 -6.24 -24.24 3.46
C TRP A 3 -5.51 -22.89 3.50
N LEU A 4 -4.18 -22.87 3.68
CA LEU A 4 -3.43 -21.60 3.71
C LEU A 4 -3.33 -20.98 2.32
N ALA A 5 -3.12 -21.81 1.29
CA ALA A 5 -3.11 -21.37 -0.10
C ALA A 5 -4.51 -20.89 -0.51
N ASP A 6 -5.55 -21.70 -0.25
CA ASP A 6 -6.94 -21.36 -0.56
C ASP A 6 -7.37 -20.02 0.11
N ASN A 7 -6.94 -19.79 1.36
CA ASN A 7 -7.30 -18.57 2.10
C ASN A 7 -6.51 -17.33 1.62
N LEU A 8 -5.25 -17.49 1.21
CA LEU A 8 -4.47 -16.43 0.57
C LEU A 8 -5.05 -16.06 -0.81
N GLU A 9 -5.49 -17.06 -1.59
CA GLU A 9 -6.12 -16.87 -2.90
C GLU A 9 -7.47 -16.15 -2.79
N GLU A 10 -8.33 -16.54 -1.84
CA GLU A 10 -9.60 -15.84 -1.62
C GLU A 10 -9.40 -14.42 -1.03
N MET A 11 -8.36 -14.19 -0.21
CA MET A 11 -7.98 -12.84 0.23
C MET A 11 -7.53 -11.95 -0.94
N ASP A 12 -6.67 -12.45 -1.83
CA ASP A 12 -6.22 -11.74 -3.03
C ASP A 12 -7.38 -11.44 -3.99
N LYS A 13 -8.32 -12.39 -4.15
CA LYS A 13 -9.57 -12.19 -4.87
C LYS A 13 -10.45 -11.11 -4.25
N GLN A 14 -10.65 -11.12 -2.93
CA GLN A 14 -11.38 -10.04 -2.24
C GLN A 14 -10.72 -8.67 -2.45
N VAL A 15 -9.38 -8.59 -2.40
CA VAL A 15 -8.64 -7.33 -2.67
C VAL A 15 -8.86 -6.85 -4.10
N LYS A 16 -8.79 -7.73 -5.10
CA LYS A 16 -9.07 -7.41 -6.50
C LYS A 16 -10.51 -6.93 -6.72
N GLU A 17 -11.48 -7.53 -6.04
CA GLU A 17 -12.89 -7.10 -6.09
C GLU A 17 -13.11 -5.75 -5.39
N MET A 18 -12.44 -5.48 -4.25
CA MET A 18 -12.48 -4.17 -3.59
C MET A 18 -11.89 -3.05 -4.46
N LEU A 19 -10.78 -3.29 -5.15
CA LEU A 19 -10.17 -2.31 -6.05
C LEU A 19 -11.13 -1.92 -7.18
N LYS A 20 -11.77 -2.90 -7.83
CA LYS A 20 -12.80 -2.66 -8.87
C LYS A 20 -13.99 -1.84 -8.40
N LEU A 21 -14.37 -1.96 -7.13
CA LEU A 21 -15.46 -1.13 -6.56
C LEU A 21 -15.04 0.35 -6.40
N ILE A 22 -13.74 0.64 -6.35
CA ILE A 22 -13.17 1.99 -6.21
C ILE A 22 -12.77 2.60 -7.57
N GLU A 23 -12.54 1.79 -8.61
CA GLU A 23 -12.20 2.25 -9.97
C GLU A 23 -13.28 3.18 -10.57
N ASP A 24 -12.89 4.36 -11.00
CA ASP A 24 -13.79 5.43 -11.48
C ASP A 24 -14.31 5.17 -12.92
N GLU A 25 -15.45 4.49 -13.06
CA GLU A 25 -16.17 4.28 -14.33
C GLU A 25 -17.22 5.38 -14.63
N GLY A 26 -17.16 6.51 -13.92
CA GLY A 26 -18.17 7.57 -13.97
C GLY A 26 -17.83 8.71 -14.91
N ASP A 27 -18.23 8.62 -16.19
CA ASP A 27 -18.03 9.66 -17.22
C ASP A 27 -18.63 11.05 -16.88
N SER A 28 -19.44 11.15 -15.82
CA SER A 28 -20.09 12.37 -15.36
C SER A 28 -20.28 12.33 -13.84
N PHE A 29 -20.21 13.51 -13.20
CA PHE A 29 -20.30 13.67 -11.74
C PHE A 29 -21.55 13.04 -11.12
N ALA A 30 -22.72 13.19 -11.76
CA ALA A 30 -23.97 12.59 -11.26
C ALA A 30 -23.91 11.05 -11.25
N LYS A 31 -23.37 10.46 -12.32
CA LYS A 31 -23.17 9.01 -12.46
C LYS A 31 -22.12 8.50 -11.47
N LYS A 32 -21.04 9.25 -11.24
CA LYS A 32 -20.03 8.94 -10.21
C LYS A 32 -20.63 8.97 -8.79
N ALA A 33 -21.46 9.95 -8.47
CA ALA A 33 -22.16 10.03 -7.18
C ALA A 33 -23.15 8.87 -6.99
N GLU A 34 -23.96 8.56 -8.00
CA GLU A 34 -24.88 7.41 -8.00
C GLU A 34 -24.13 6.08 -7.78
N MET A 35 -23.09 5.82 -8.56
CA MET A 35 -22.26 4.63 -8.45
C MET A 35 -21.57 4.53 -7.09
N TYR A 36 -21.11 5.65 -6.50
CA TYR A 36 -20.55 5.67 -5.14
C TYR A 36 -21.56 5.16 -4.09
N TYR A 37 -22.81 5.64 -4.13
CA TYR A 37 -23.83 5.18 -3.18
C TYR A 37 -24.22 3.70 -3.39
N GLN A 38 -24.17 3.20 -4.63
CA GLN A 38 -24.44 1.77 -4.93
C GLN A 38 -23.27 0.84 -4.56
N ARG A 39 -22.02 1.27 -4.79
CA ARG A 39 -20.83 0.43 -4.55
C ARG A 39 -20.34 0.45 -3.10
N ARG A 40 -20.58 1.53 -2.34
CA ARG A 40 -20.11 1.66 -0.95
C ARG A 40 -20.58 0.52 -0.02
N PRO A 41 -21.85 0.04 -0.05
CA PRO A 41 -22.27 -1.11 0.77
C PRO A 41 -21.56 -2.42 0.40
N LEU A 42 -21.27 -2.64 -0.88
CA LEU A 42 -20.51 -3.80 -1.35
C LEU A 42 -19.07 -3.74 -0.86
N LEU A 43 -18.43 -2.57 -0.98
CA LEU A 43 -17.06 -2.35 -0.52
C LEU A 43 -16.91 -2.60 0.99
N VAL A 44 -17.87 -2.14 1.80
CA VAL A 44 -17.91 -2.43 3.25
C VAL A 44 -18.00 -3.94 3.51
N THR A 45 -18.85 -4.65 2.75
CA THR A 45 -19.01 -6.11 2.88
C THR A 45 -17.71 -6.86 2.60
N HIS A 46 -16.99 -6.49 1.54
CA HIS A 46 -15.69 -7.08 1.20
C HIS A 46 -14.62 -6.77 2.24
N VAL A 47 -14.56 -5.54 2.77
CA VAL A 47 -13.63 -5.18 3.86
C VAL A 47 -13.90 -5.99 5.13
N GLU A 48 -15.16 -6.19 5.51
CA GLU A 48 -15.52 -7.04 6.65
C GLU A 48 -15.12 -8.51 6.45
N ASN A 49 -15.33 -9.06 5.25
CA ASN A 49 -14.93 -10.42 4.90
C ASN A 49 -13.40 -10.59 4.89
N PHE A 50 -12.67 -9.64 4.31
CA PHE A 50 -11.22 -9.61 4.34
C PHE A 50 -10.68 -9.58 5.79
N TYR A 51 -11.24 -8.73 6.65
CA TYR A 51 -10.86 -8.67 8.07
C TYR A 51 -11.16 -9.98 8.82
N ARG A 52 -12.29 -10.66 8.52
CA ARG A 52 -12.61 -11.98 9.08
C ARG A 52 -11.59 -13.04 8.67
N MET A 53 -11.17 -13.07 7.41
CA MET A 53 -10.14 -14.02 6.92
C MET A 53 -8.78 -13.73 7.54
N TYR A 54 -8.33 -12.48 7.54
CA TYR A 54 -7.09 -12.06 8.20
C TYR A 54 -7.05 -12.50 9.67
N ARG A 55 -8.15 -12.28 10.40
CA ARG A 55 -8.28 -12.70 11.81
C ARG A 55 -8.19 -14.21 11.97
N ALA A 56 -8.87 -14.98 11.13
CA ALA A 56 -8.80 -16.45 11.16
C ALA A 56 -7.38 -16.95 10.84
N LEU A 57 -6.63 -16.26 9.97
CA LEU A 57 -5.23 -16.54 9.68
C LEU A 57 -4.34 -16.33 10.92
N ALA A 58 -4.50 -15.18 11.58
CA ALA A 58 -3.77 -14.83 12.81
C ALA A 58 -4.06 -15.81 13.95
N GLU A 59 -5.34 -16.14 14.19
CA GLU A 59 -5.76 -17.13 15.19
C GLU A 59 -5.14 -18.52 14.90
N ARG A 60 -5.03 -18.92 13.61
CA ARG A 60 -4.37 -20.18 13.25
C ARG A 60 -2.85 -20.14 13.40
N TYR A 61 -2.21 -19.01 13.13
CA TYR A 61 -0.79 -18.79 13.36
C TYR A 61 -0.45 -18.88 14.85
N ASP A 62 -1.24 -18.23 15.70
CA ASP A 62 -1.11 -18.29 17.16
C ASP A 62 -1.37 -19.70 17.71
N ASN A 63 -2.34 -20.43 17.15
CA ASN A 63 -2.59 -21.81 17.52
C ASN A 63 -1.40 -22.72 17.15
N VAL A 64 -0.88 -22.66 15.91
CA VAL A 64 0.29 -23.46 15.49
C VAL A 64 1.54 -23.10 16.30
N THR A 65 1.83 -21.82 16.47
CA THR A 65 3.01 -21.33 17.23
C THR A 65 2.86 -21.57 18.74
N GLY A 66 1.63 -21.54 19.25
CA GLY A 66 1.30 -21.86 20.64
C GLY A 66 1.36 -23.35 20.95
N GLU A 67 0.86 -24.20 20.06
CA GLU A 67 0.98 -25.66 20.13
C GLU A 67 2.44 -26.11 20.00
N LEU A 68 3.21 -25.52 19.09
CA LEU A 68 4.64 -25.79 18.97
C LEU A 68 5.39 -25.49 20.28
N ARG A 69 5.09 -24.35 20.95
CA ARG A 69 5.65 -24.00 22.27
C ARG A 69 5.09 -24.83 23.44
N LYS A 70 3.97 -25.53 23.27
CA LYS A 70 3.41 -26.48 24.26
C LYS A 70 4.03 -27.88 24.11
N ASN A 71 4.24 -28.33 22.88
CA ASN A 71 4.78 -29.65 22.55
C ASN A 71 6.32 -29.73 22.55
N MET A 72 7.01 -28.58 22.66
CA MET A 72 8.47 -28.54 22.84
C MET A 72 8.88 -29.25 24.15
N PRO A 73 9.78 -30.25 24.14
CA PRO A 73 10.16 -30.98 25.34
C PRO A 73 10.82 -30.07 26.38
N SER A 74 10.52 -30.33 27.66
CA SER A 74 10.88 -29.45 28.79
C SER A 74 12.38 -29.17 28.93
N SER A 75 13.26 -30.01 28.35
CA SER A 75 14.71 -29.80 28.31
C SER A 75 15.13 -28.55 27.53
N LEU A 76 14.34 -28.11 26.54
CA LEU A 76 14.63 -26.90 25.74
C LEU A 76 13.84 -25.67 26.21
N LYS A 77 12.89 -25.85 27.14
CA LYS A 77 12.04 -24.77 27.66
C LYS A 77 12.67 -23.97 28.82
N SER A 78 13.83 -24.41 29.31
CA SER A 78 14.48 -23.87 30.52
C SER A 78 15.50 -22.73 30.27
N GLN A 79 15.73 -22.29 29.03
CA GLN A 79 16.71 -21.23 28.71
C GLN A 79 16.10 -19.96 28.08
N GLY A 80 14.80 -19.75 28.20
CA GLY A 80 14.09 -18.62 27.57
C GLY A 80 13.05 -17.95 28.47
N SER A 81 13.46 -17.44 29.64
CA SER A 81 12.60 -16.62 30.50
C SER A 81 13.42 -15.55 31.22
N GLY A 82 13.49 -14.35 30.63
CA GLY A 82 14.10 -13.16 31.24
C GLY A 82 14.26 -12.02 30.23
N ILE A 83 13.95 -10.80 30.67
CA ILE A 83 14.01 -9.49 29.99
C ILE A 83 13.03 -9.32 28.80
N SER A 84 12.14 -8.33 28.71
CA SER A 84 11.92 -7.03 29.39
C SER A 84 13.00 -5.96 29.16
N GLU A 85 12.75 -5.14 28.13
CA GLU A 85 13.19 -3.74 27.93
C GLU A 85 14.47 -3.27 28.67
N SER A 86 15.58 -3.20 27.93
CA SER A 86 16.63 -2.20 28.16
C SER A 86 17.49 -1.96 26.93
N ASP A 87 18.17 -0.82 26.97
CA ASP A 87 18.72 -0.05 25.86
C ASP A 87 20.10 -0.53 25.36
N SER A 88 20.55 0.05 24.24
CA SER A 88 21.92 0.08 23.68
C SER A 88 22.45 -1.13 22.86
N GLU A 89 22.65 -0.86 21.57
CA GLU A 89 23.91 -1.03 20.81
C GLU A 89 24.90 -2.14 21.25
N ALA A 90 25.05 -3.20 20.44
CA ALA A 90 26.35 -3.60 19.83
C ALA A 90 26.24 -4.87 18.96
N GLN A 91 27.12 -4.93 17.97
CA GLN A 91 27.21 -5.91 16.88
C GLN A 91 27.48 -7.38 17.28
N SER A 92 27.11 -8.26 16.34
CA SER A 92 27.76 -9.53 15.94
C SER A 92 27.16 -10.87 16.38
N THR A 93 26.80 -11.64 15.34
CA THR A 93 26.36 -13.04 15.30
C THR A 93 27.57 -13.99 15.05
N PRO A 94 27.42 -15.31 14.81
CA PRO A 94 27.25 -16.28 15.91
C PRO A 94 28.09 -17.58 15.77
N ALA A 95 27.98 -18.42 16.81
CA ALA A 95 27.99 -19.89 16.78
C ALA A 95 29.26 -20.72 16.44
N SER A 96 29.44 -21.75 17.28
CA SER A 96 30.32 -22.92 17.12
C SER A 96 29.59 -24.04 16.33
N PRO A 97 30.19 -25.22 16.07
CA PRO A 97 29.99 -26.31 17.03
C PRO A 97 31.19 -27.26 17.29
N GLU A 98 31.02 -28.05 18.35
CA GLU A 98 31.87 -29.13 18.88
C GLU A 98 32.10 -30.31 17.87
N SER A 99 33.05 -31.22 18.04
CA SER A 99 33.18 -32.09 19.22
C SER A 99 34.34 -33.09 19.15
N GLU A 100 34.89 -33.49 20.31
CA GLU A 100 35.38 -34.87 20.50
C GLU A 100 35.49 -35.28 22.00
N LYS A 101 35.63 -36.59 22.25
CA LYS A 101 35.22 -37.23 23.53
C LYS A 101 36.37 -37.93 24.28
N LYS A 102 36.13 -38.23 25.56
CA LYS A 102 37.14 -38.55 26.60
C LYS A 102 37.81 -39.94 26.49
N THR A 103 39.11 -39.96 26.84
CA THR A 103 39.95 -40.92 27.64
C THR A 103 39.26 -42.09 28.39
N PRO A 104 39.91 -43.24 28.79
CA PRO A 104 41.18 -43.24 29.59
C PRO A 104 42.15 -44.48 29.69
N LYS A 105 43.39 -44.18 30.16
CA LYS A 105 44.35 -44.93 31.05
C LYS A 105 44.46 -46.48 31.07
N GLN A 106 45.72 -46.98 30.94
CA GLN A 106 46.54 -47.82 31.86
C GLN A 106 47.59 -48.68 31.05
N LYS A 107 48.69 -49.26 31.57
CA LYS A 107 49.64 -48.97 32.69
C LYS A 107 50.80 -50.01 32.68
N GLY A 108 52.06 -49.57 32.89
CA GLY A 108 53.22 -50.41 33.30
C GLY A 108 54.21 -50.84 32.18
N LYS A 109 55.47 -51.24 32.41
CA LYS A 109 56.58 -50.93 33.37
C LYS A 109 57.56 -52.13 33.42
N LYS A 110 58.87 -51.84 33.60
CA LYS A 110 60.02 -52.71 34.00
C LYS A 110 60.81 -53.24 32.79
N GLY A 111 62.15 -53.28 32.72
CA GLY A 111 63.36 -53.02 33.53
C GLY A 111 64.55 -53.35 32.59
N SER A 112 65.84 -53.41 32.92
CA SER A 112 66.62 -53.26 34.16
C SER A 112 68.11 -53.15 33.78
N ASP A 113 68.92 -52.40 34.55
CA ASP A 113 70.35 -52.60 34.88
C ASP A 113 71.43 -52.81 33.75
N GLY A 114 72.71 -52.41 33.88
CA GLY A 114 73.39 -51.63 34.91
C GLY A 114 74.93 -51.57 34.72
N SER A 115 75.57 -50.62 35.43
CA SER A 115 76.88 -50.76 36.12
C SER A 115 78.23 -50.52 35.39
N SER A 116 78.71 -49.28 35.53
CA SER A 116 79.98 -48.85 36.19
C SER A 116 81.31 -49.65 36.12
N SER A 117 82.42 -48.90 35.91
CA SER A 117 83.77 -49.01 36.56
C SER A 117 84.62 -50.28 36.34
N SER A 118 85.96 -50.32 36.42
CA SER A 118 87.09 -49.35 36.50
C SER A 118 88.42 -50.14 36.67
N SER A 119 89.60 -49.57 36.32
CA SER A 119 90.95 -50.10 36.68
C SER A 119 91.32 -51.45 36.01
N SER A 120 92.56 -51.81 35.65
CA SER A 120 93.92 -51.68 36.25
C SER A 120 94.97 -51.79 35.11
N SER A 121 96.24 -51.34 35.19
CA SER A 121 97.36 -51.85 36.01
C SER A 121 97.59 -53.38 35.82
N ASP A 122 98.78 -53.95 35.63
CA ASP A 122 100.19 -53.50 35.54
C ASP A 122 100.90 -54.36 34.44
N SER A 123 102.20 -54.32 34.10
CA SER A 123 103.41 -53.67 34.65
C SER A 123 104.51 -53.53 33.55
N ASP A 124 105.78 -53.54 33.98
CA ASP A 124 107.04 -53.15 33.35
C ASP A 124 107.94 -54.32 32.89
N SER A 125 109.02 -54.02 32.15
CA SER A 125 110.40 -54.50 32.46
C SER A 125 111.46 -53.75 31.64
N GLU A 126 112.57 -53.38 32.29
CA GLU A 126 113.82 -52.86 31.67
C GLU A 126 114.99 -53.86 31.88
N VAL A 127 116.11 -53.66 31.17
CA VAL A 127 117.50 -54.15 31.42
C VAL A 127 117.72 -55.70 31.47
N ASP A 128 118.90 -56.31 31.24
CA ASP A 128 120.23 -55.85 30.77
C ASP A 128 121.02 -57.00 30.08
N GLU A 129 122.24 -56.68 29.60
CA GLU A 129 123.33 -57.49 28.99
C GLU A 129 123.45 -59.04 29.13
N ALA A 130 124.10 -59.63 28.11
CA ALA A 130 125.21 -60.61 28.16
C ALA A 130 125.06 -62.02 27.48
N ASN A 131 125.53 -62.06 26.22
CA ASN A 131 126.50 -63.03 25.66
C ASN A 131 126.14 -64.50 25.30
N GLN A 132 126.81 -64.97 24.23
CA GLN A 132 127.04 -66.35 23.74
C GLN A 132 125.96 -67.11 22.93
N GLU A 133 126.28 -67.23 21.63
CA GLU A 133 126.39 -68.49 20.87
C GLU A 133 125.10 -69.30 20.55
N ASN A 134 124.43 -68.96 19.44
CA ASN A 134 124.56 -69.75 18.19
C ASN A 134 123.74 -69.16 17.03
N GLY A 135 124.33 -69.06 15.85
CA GLY A 135 123.66 -68.56 14.66
C GLY A 135 122.75 -69.62 14.03
N ASN A 136 121.45 -69.60 14.34
CA ASN A 136 120.40 -70.17 13.46
C ASN A 136 118.97 -69.71 13.76
N GLY A 137 118.65 -69.15 14.94
CA GLY A 137 117.26 -68.76 15.30
C GLY A 137 116.74 -67.44 14.71
N ILE A 138 117.59 -66.66 14.05
CA ILE A 138 117.24 -65.34 13.49
C ILE A 138 116.25 -65.47 12.33
N THR A 139 116.34 -66.55 11.55
CA THR A 139 115.49 -66.79 10.37
C THR A 139 114.06 -67.17 10.74
N ASP A 140 113.88 -67.92 11.83
CA ASP A 140 112.56 -68.42 12.22
C ASP A 140 111.73 -67.30 12.86
N ALA A 141 112.35 -66.50 13.74
CA ALA A 141 111.73 -65.28 14.30
C ALA A 141 111.41 -64.23 13.21
N LEU A 142 112.21 -64.14 12.14
CA LEU A 142 111.90 -63.31 10.98
C LEU A 142 110.70 -63.85 10.18
N ASN A 143 110.61 -65.16 9.96
CA ASN A 143 109.48 -65.78 9.26
C ASN A 143 108.17 -65.63 10.04
N GLU A 144 108.19 -65.83 11.36
CA GLU A 144 107.01 -65.66 12.21
C GLU A 144 106.54 -64.20 12.19
N ARG A 145 107.47 -63.23 12.27
CA ARG A 145 107.16 -61.81 12.08
C ARG A 145 106.65 -61.46 10.67
N VAL A 146 107.10 -62.17 9.62
CA VAL A 146 106.56 -62.00 8.25
C VAL A 146 105.12 -62.49 8.16
N ILE A 147 104.78 -63.64 8.75
CA ILE A 147 103.40 -64.15 8.77
C ILE A 147 102.48 -63.19 9.54
N GLU A 148 102.92 -62.70 10.71
CA GLU A 148 102.19 -61.66 11.45
C GLU A 148 101.97 -60.40 10.59
N LEU A 149 102.99 -59.93 9.88
CA LEU A 149 102.88 -58.77 8.98
C LEU A 149 101.98 -59.01 7.76
N GLU A 150 101.93 -60.24 7.23
CA GLU A 150 101.01 -60.62 6.15
C GLU A 150 99.55 -60.66 6.62
N ASP A 151 99.29 -61.19 7.82
CA ASP A 151 97.96 -61.17 8.43
C ASP A 151 97.55 -59.74 8.87
N GLU A 152 98.45 -58.95 9.47
CA GLU A 152 98.25 -57.52 9.76
C GLU A 152 97.90 -56.73 8.48
N LEU A 153 98.62 -56.97 7.37
CA LEU A 153 98.36 -56.34 6.07
C LEU A 153 96.99 -56.73 5.52
N LYS A 154 96.61 -58.00 5.65
CA LYS A 154 95.35 -58.53 5.15
C LYS A 154 94.16 -58.00 5.95
N GLU A 155 94.27 -57.96 7.28
CA GLU A 155 93.28 -57.34 8.16
C GLU A 155 93.17 -55.82 7.90
N ALA A 156 94.28 -55.14 7.59
CA ALA A 156 94.28 -53.74 7.18
C ALA A 156 93.59 -53.52 5.82
N MET A 157 93.79 -54.41 4.85
CA MET A 157 93.09 -54.37 3.55
C MET A 157 91.57 -54.59 3.73
N GLU A 158 91.16 -55.58 4.51
CA GLU A 158 89.75 -55.88 4.78
C GLU A 158 89.06 -54.73 5.55
N LYS A 159 89.76 -54.10 6.50
CA LYS A 159 89.31 -52.86 7.17
C LYS A 159 89.17 -51.68 6.20
N LEU A 160 90.07 -51.56 5.22
CA LEU A 160 90.04 -50.49 4.22
C LEU A 160 88.86 -50.68 3.26
N GLU A 161 88.66 -51.89 2.74
CA GLU A 161 87.50 -52.27 1.91
C GLU A 161 86.17 -52.03 2.65
N ALA A 162 86.06 -52.46 3.91
CA ALA A 162 84.87 -52.23 4.73
C ALA A 162 84.64 -50.74 5.09
N LEU A 163 85.68 -49.91 5.08
CA LEU A 163 85.56 -48.45 5.24
C LEU A 163 85.15 -47.77 3.92
N GLU A 164 85.67 -48.23 2.78
CA GLU A 164 85.25 -47.76 1.46
C GLU A 164 83.79 -48.12 1.19
N GLU A 165 83.37 -49.36 1.46
CA GLU A 165 81.97 -49.79 1.34
C GLU A 165 81.05 -48.94 2.22
N LYS A 166 81.38 -48.73 3.51
CA LYS A 166 80.60 -47.85 4.40
C LYS A 166 80.56 -46.39 3.94
N ASN A 167 81.65 -45.88 3.36
CA ASN A 167 81.69 -44.52 2.82
C ASN A 167 80.76 -44.39 1.60
N MET A 168 80.79 -45.37 0.69
CA MET A 168 79.88 -45.43 -0.45
C MET A 168 78.41 -45.60 -0.02
N GLN A 169 78.14 -46.48 0.95
CA GLN A 169 76.82 -46.69 1.55
C GLN A 169 76.25 -45.38 2.12
N CYS A 170 77.04 -44.68 2.96
CA CYS A 170 76.66 -43.40 3.56
C CYS A 170 76.44 -42.29 2.50
N GLN A 171 77.24 -42.26 1.43
CA GLN A 171 77.03 -41.34 0.32
C GLN A 171 75.73 -41.64 -0.45
N CYS A 172 75.44 -42.92 -0.71
CA CYS A 172 74.18 -43.34 -1.34
C CYS A 172 72.96 -42.95 -0.49
N GLU A 173 72.96 -43.27 0.80
CA GLU A 173 71.88 -42.91 1.74
C GLU A 173 71.65 -41.38 1.78
N ASN A 174 72.73 -40.59 1.79
CA ASN A 174 72.67 -39.13 1.79
C ASN A 174 72.11 -38.55 0.46
N LEU A 175 72.42 -39.18 -0.68
CA LEU A 175 71.85 -38.81 -1.98
C LEU A 175 70.37 -39.23 -2.09
N GLU A 176 70.00 -40.37 -1.52
CA GLU A 176 68.64 -40.89 -1.51
C GLU A 176 67.73 -40.04 -0.60
N GLU A 177 68.21 -39.60 0.57
CA GLU A 177 67.51 -38.63 1.43
C GLU A 177 67.28 -37.29 0.71
N LYS A 178 68.29 -36.77 -0.01
CA LYS A 178 68.14 -35.55 -0.83
C LYS A 178 67.16 -35.73 -1.99
N LEU A 179 67.13 -36.91 -2.61
CA LEU A 179 66.17 -37.25 -3.66
C LEU A 179 64.75 -37.27 -3.10
N LEU A 180 64.53 -37.89 -1.94
CA LEU A 180 63.23 -37.91 -1.27
C LEU A 180 62.79 -36.51 -0.80
N ALA A 181 63.71 -35.70 -0.26
CA ALA A 181 63.43 -34.33 0.15
C ALA A 181 63.00 -33.47 -1.05
N SER A 182 63.77 -33.47 -2.14
CA SER A 182 63.44 -32.73 -3.37
C SER A 182 62.16 -33.25 -4.04
N GLN A 183 61.90 -34.56 -4.03
CA GLN A 183 60.62 -35.11 -4.51
C GLN A 183 59.43 -34.65 -3.65
N SER A 184 59.59 -34.54 -2.33
CA SER A 184 58.55 -34.02 -1.44
C SER A 184 58.26 -32.53 -1.69
N GLU A 185 59.30 -31.74 -1.97
CA GLU A 185 59.19 -30.32 -2.33
C GLU A 185 58.49 -30.14 -3.70
N ILE A 186 58.88 -30.93 -4.70
CA ILE A 186 58.21 -30.97 -6.02
C ILE A 186 56.72 -31.30 -5.86
N ASN A 187 56.37 -32.32 -5.07
CA ASN A 187 54.98 -32.69 -4.84
C ASN A 187 54.18 -31.58 -4.16
N SER A 188 54.79 -30.85 -3.20
CA SER A 188 54.16 -29.69 -2.56
C SER A 188 53.93 -28.55 -3.57
N LEU A 189 54.93 -28.22 -4.38
CA LEU A 189 54.85 -27.17 -5.39
C LEU A 189 53.85 -27.51 -6.51
N GLN A 190 53.72 -28.78 -6.89
CA GLN A 190 52.68 -29.23 -7.82
C GLN A 190 51.28 -29.01 -7.24
N LYS A 191 51.06 -29.38 -5.97
CA LYS A 191 49.76 -29.16 -5.30
C LYS A 191 49.40 -27.67 -5.22
N ASP A 192 50.37 -26.82 -4.84
CA ASP A 192 50.18 -25.36 -4.80
C ASP A 192 49.87 -24.78 -6.20
N LEU A 193 50.47 -25.34 -7.25
CA LEU A 193 50.20 -24.95 -8.64
C LEU A 193 48.78 -25.38 -9.07
N GLU A 194 48.33 -26.58 -8.73
CA GLU A 194 46.97 -27.05 -9.00
C GLU A 194 45.89 -26.23 -8.28
N GLU A 195 46.16 -25.76 -7.05
CA GLU A 195 45.27 -24.86 -6.32
C GLU A 195 45.26 -23.45 -6.95
N LYS A 196 46.40 -22.97 -7.46
CA LYS A 196 46.49 -21.72 -8.23
C LYS A 196 45.79 -21.79 -9.59
N VAL A 197 45.84 -22.92 -10.29
CA VAL A 197 45.10 -23.11 -11.55
C VAL A 197 43.60 -23.09 -11.29
N ARG A 198 43.09 -23.85 -10.30
CA ARG A 198 41.67 -23.86 -9.94
C ARG A 198 41.14 -22.49 -9.52
N SER A 199 41.91 -21.71 -8.77
CA SER A 199 41.51 -20.35 -8.40
C SER A 199 41.51 -19.38 -9.60
N LEU A 200 42.46 -19.51 -10.54
CA LEU A 200 42.44 -18.74 -11.80
C LEU A 200 41.25 -19.09 -12.71
N GLU A 201 40.80 -20.35 -12.71
CA GLU A 201 39.60 -20.78 -13.43
C GLU A 201 38.34 -20.15 -12.82
N SER A 202 38.18 -20.21 -11.49
CA SER A 202 37.07 -19.56 -10.79
C SER A 202 37.04 -18.04 -10.99
N ILE A 203 38.21 -17.36 -11.00
CA ILE A 203 38.29 -15.92 -11.28
C ILE A 203 37.82 -15.59 -12.71
N LYS A 204 38.11 -16.44 -13.70
CA LYS A 204 37.63 -16.24 -15.09
C LYS A 204 36.11 -16.39 -15.20
N GLU A 205 35.55 -17.38 -14.51
CA GLU A 205 34.10 -17.62 -14.47
C GLU A 205 33.38 -16.40 -13.85
N ILE A 206 33.84 -15.93 -12.68
CA ILE A 206 33.34 -14.72 -12.02
C ILE A 206 33.50 -13.47 -12.92
N SER A 207 34.58 -13.38 -13.71
CA SER A 207 34.79 -12.28 -14.66
C SER A 207 33.75 -12.31 -15.79
N SER A 208 33.39 -13.49 -16.30
CA SER A 208 32.36 -13.65 -17.32
C SER A 208 30.98 -13.28 -16.77
N GLU A 209 30.61 -13.80 -15.59
CA GLU A 209 29.34 -13.46 -14.93
C GLU A 209 29.22 -11.96 -14.65
N LYS A 210 30.34 -11.30 -14.30
CA LYS A 210 30.40 -9.85 -14.11
C LYS A 210 30.11 -9.09 -15.41
N GLU A 211 30.66 -9.52 -16.54
CA GLU A 211 30.42 -8.88 -17.85
C GLU A 211 28.94 -9.01 -18.26
N ASP A 212 28.33 -10.19 -18.05
CA ASP A 212 26.89 -10.41 -18.29
C ASP A 212 26.00 -9.55 -17.38
N LEU A 213 26.35 -9.42 -16.09
CA LEU A 213 25.65 -8.54 -15.15
C LEU A 213 25.81 -7.06 -15.51
N GLU A 214 26.99 -6.61 -15.94
CA GLU A 214 27.22 -5.23 -16.40
C GLU A 214 26.40 -4.92 -17.66
N ALA A 215 26.28 -5.87 -18.59
CA ALA A 215 25.41 -5.75 -19.76
C ALA A 215 23.92 -5.67 -19.39
N ALA A 216 23.44 -6.53 -18.48
CA ALA A 216 22.06 -6.51 -18.01
C ALA A 216 21.71 -5.22 -17.23
N VAL A 217 22.65 -4.68 -16.44
CA VAL A 217 22.50 -3.39 -15.76
C VAL A 217 22.40 -2.24 -16.77
N LEU A 218 23.20 -2.26 -17.84
CA LEU A 218 23.14 -1.26 -18.91
C LEU A 218 21.80 -1.32 -19.66
N GLU A 219 21.31 -2.52 -19.98
CA GLU A 219 20.02 -2.71 -20.64
C GLU A 219 18.85 -2.21 -19.78
N ASN A 220 18.83 -2.58 -18.50
CA ASN A 220 17.80 -2.13 -17.56
C ASN A 220 17.83 -0.61 -17.34
N LYS A 221 19.02 0.01 -17.34
CA LYS A 221 19.17 1.47 -17.28
C LYS A 221 18.55 2.15 -18.50
N ASN A 222 18.74 1.59 -19.70
CA ASN A 222 18.15 2.13 -20.92
C ASN A 222 16.61 2.02 -20.91
N LYS A 223 16.08 0.85 -20.53
CA LYS A 223 14.62 0.63 -20.35
C LYS A 223 14.01 1.59 -19.32
N PHE A 224 14.73 1.87 -18.23
CA PHE A 224 14.28 2.83 -17.22
C PHE A 224 14.17 4.26 -17.77
N GLU A 225 15.15 4.73 -18.55
CA GLU A 225 15.09 6.05 -19.17
C GLU A 225 14.00 6.13 -20.28
N GLU A 226 13.75 5.03 -21.00
CA GLU A 226 12.63 4.93 -21.96
C GLU A 226 11.27 5.04 -21.26
N LEU A 227 10.99 4.20 -20.26
CA LEU A 227 9.76 4.24 -19.46
C LEU A 227 9.55 5.60 -18.76
N LYS A 228 10.63 6.24 -18.30
CA LYS A 228 10.62 7.58 -17.71
C LYS A 228 10.28 8.65 -18.74
N GLY A 229 10.71 8.49 -19.99
CA GLY A 229 10.31 9.31 -21.13
C GLY A 229 8.83 9.13 -21.48
N GLU A 230 8.34 7.90 -21.58
CA GLU A 230 6.92 7.58 -21.80
C GLU A 230 6.03 8.16 -20.70
N MET A 231 6.42 7.99 -19.43
CA MET A 231 5.71 8.56 -18.27
C MET A 231 5.64 10.09 -18.32
N ALA A 232 6.71 10.76 -18.74
CA ALA A 232 6.72 12.21 -18.92
C ALA A 232 5.80 12.68 -20.07
N LEU A 233 5.74 11.92 -21.17
CA LEU A 233 4.81 12.18 -22.28
C LEU A 233 3.35 11.97 -21.86
N ALA A 234 3.06 10.88 -21.12
CA ALA A 234 1.74 10.59 -20.58
C ALA A 234 1.26 11.67 -19.59
N ALA A 235 2.15 12.11 -18.68
CA ALA A 235 1.86 13.20 -17.76
C ALA A 235 1.50 14.50 -18.49
N LYS A 236 2.30 14.90 -19.49
CA LYS A 236 2.05 16.09 -20.33
C LYS A 236 0.75 15.98 -21.13
N HIS A 237 0.42 14.78 -21.62
CA HIS A 237 -0.84 14.53 -22.32
C HIS A 237 -2.05 14.69 -21.40
N HIS A 238 -2.00 14.15 -20.18
CA HIS A 238 -3.07 14.33 -19.19
C HIS A 238 -3.18 15.78 -18.70
N GLU A 239 -2.08 16.50 -18.53
CA GLU A 239 -2.07 17.94 -18.22
C GLU A 239 -2.80 18.76 -19.30
N ALA A 240 -2.54 18.48 -20.59
CA ALA A 240 -3.27 19.10 -21.70
C ALA A 240 -4.77 18.75 -21.69
N GLN A 241 -5.12 17.47 -21.46
CA GLN A 241 -6.52 17.04 -21.36
C GLN A 241 -7.27 17.72 -20.21
N LEU A 242 -6.62 17.94 -19.07
CA LEU A 242 -7.21 18.67 -17.94
C LEU A 242 -7.44 20.15 -18.31
N SER A 243 -6.45 20.80 -18.93
CA SER A 243 -6.60 22.19 -19.41
C SER A 243 -7.75 22.36 -20.42
N ASP A 244 -7.95 21.39 -21.32
CA ASP A 244 -9.07 21.40 -22.27
C ASP A 244 -10.42 21.19 -21.58
N ARG A 245 -10.47 20.33 -20.55
CA ARG A 245 -11.68 20.11 -19.73
C ARG A 245 -12.03 21.34 -18.92
N ASP A 246 -11.06 22.00 -18.31
CA ASP A 246 -11.26 23.24 -17.55
C ASP A 246 -11.78 24.37 -18.43
N LEU A 247 -11.30 24.49 -19.68
CA LEU A 247 -11.80 25.48 -20.63
C LEU A 247 -13.28 25.23 -20.99
N GLU A 248 -13.68 23.98 -21.22
CA GLU A 248 -15.08 23.63 -21.50
C GLU A 248 -15.98 23.84 -20.26
N ILE A 249 -15.47 23.56 -19.05
CA ILE A 249 -16.16 23.87 -17.78
C ILE A 249 -16.39 25.38 -17.65
N GLU A 250 -15.39 26.22 -17.90
CA GLU A 250 -15.54 27.68 -17.86
C GLU A 250 -16.46 28.24 -18.95
N LYS A 251 -16.55 27.57 -20.10
CA LYS A 251 -17.55 27.88 -21.13
C LYS A 251 -18.96 27.55 -20.64
N CYS A 252 -19.19 26.36 -20.10
CA CYS A 252 -20.48 25.95 -19.55
C CYS A 252 -20.91 26.83 -18.37
N ARG A 253 -19.96 27.23 -17.49
CA ARG A 253 -20.21 28.18 -16.39
C ARG A 253 -20.71 29.52 -16.93
N ARG A 254 -20.07 30.06 -17.97
CA ARG A 254 -20.45 31.34 -18.59
C ARG A 254 -21.82 31.27 -19.28
N GLU A 255 -22.13 30.16 -19.95
CA GLU A 255 -23.45 29.94 -20.56
C GLU A 255 -24.54 29.84 -19.49
N LEU A 256 -24.28 29.17 -18.36
CA LEU A 256 -25.18 29.11 -17.22
C LEU A 256 -25.42 30.49 -16.58
N GLU A 257 -24.37 31.29 -16.42
CA GLU A 257 -24.45 32.68 -15.90
C GLU A 257 -25.31 33.57 -16.82
N GLN A 258 -25.13 33.48 -18.15
CA GLN A 258 -25.95 34.24 -19.10
C GLN A 258 -27.43 33.83 -19.05
N VAL A 259 -27.73 32.56 -18.78
CA VAL A 259 -29.11 32.08 -18.63
C VAL A 259 -29.70 32.49 -17.28
N SER A 260 -28.92 32.48 -16.19
CA SER A 260 -29.38 32.94 -14.87
C SER A 260 -29.65 34.46 -14.86
N GLU A 261 -28.78 35.26 -15.47
CA GLU A 261 -28.97 36.71 -15.67
C GLU A 261 -30.28 36.99 -16.43
N ARG A 262 -30.50 36.33 -17.59
CA ARG A 262 -31.75 36.48 -18.35
C ARG A 262 -32.98 36.07 -17.55
N TYR A 263 -32.93 34.93 -16.88
CA TYR A 263 -34.04 34.45 -16.05
C TYR A 263 -34.38 35.41 -14.90
N THR A 264 -33.37 36.00 -14.24
CA THR A 264 -33.61 36.99 -13.18
C THR A 264 -34.17 38.31 -13.72
N TYR A 265 -33.72 38.75 -14.91
CA TYR A 265 -34.27 39.91 -15.60
C TYR A 265 -35.74 39.69 -16.01
N ASP A 266 -36.05 38.60 -16.69
CA ASP A 266 -37.41 38.26 -17.14
C ASP A 266 -38.36 38.12 -15.94
N LYS A 267 -37.90 37.45 -14.87
CA LYS A 267 -38.63 37.36 -13.61
C LYS A 267 -38.92 38.74 -13.01
N SER A 268 -37.93 39.63 -12.95
CA SER A 268 -38.09 40.99 -12.44
C SER A 268 -39.12 41.77 -13.26
N THR A 269 -39.10 41.66 -14.58
CA THR A 269 -40.05 42.30 -15.49
C THR A 269 -41.48 41.79 -15.28
N LEU A 270 -41.67 40.47 -15.17
CA LEU A 270 -42.98 39.87 -14.87
C LEU A 270 -43.47 40.26 -13.47
N GLU A 271 -42.58 40.36 -12.47
CA GLU A 271 -42.94 40.84 -11.13
C GLU A 271 -43.33 42.33 -11.11
N THR A 272 -42.88 43.16 -12.06
CA THR A 272 -43.38 44.53 -12.23
C THR A 272 -44.73 44.56 -12.94
N GLU A 273 -44.91 43.82 -14.03
CA GLU A 273 -46.18 43.75 -14.78
C GLU A 273 -47.33 43.20 -13.91
N ILE A 274 -47.07 42.20 -13.07
CA ILE A 274 -48.05 41.68 -12.11
C ILE A 274 -48.50 42.76 -11.10
N LYS A 275 -47.59 43.62 -10.63
CA LYS A 275 -47.94 44.71 -9.70
C LYS A 275 -48.79 45.78 -10.38
N GLU A 276 -48.45 46.15 -11.61
CA GLU A 276 -49.24 47.09 -12.41
C GLU A 276 -50.65 46.56 -12.69
N LEU A 277 -50.78 45.29 -13.09
CA LEU A 277 -52.07 44.64 -13.27
C LEU A 277 -52.89 44.56 -11.98
N GLN A 278 -52.24 44.28 -10.83
CA GLN A 278 -52.91 44.30 -9.52
C GLN A 278 -53.44 45.70 -9.15
N GLU A 279 -52.71 46.77 -9.48
CA GLU A 279 -53.17 48.14 -9.27
C GLU A 279 -54.35 48.49 -10.19
N VAL A 280 -54.31 48.08 -11.46
CA VAL A 280 -55.44 48.25 -12.39
C VAL A 280 -56.68 47.50 -11.92
N VAL A 281 -56.55 46.24 -11.48
CA VAL A 281 -57.67 45.45 -10.92
C VAL A 281 -58.29 46.17 -9.72
N LYS A 282 -57.46 46.59 -8.75
CA LYS A 282 -57.92 47.33 -7.56
C LYS A 282 -58.66 48.63 -7.90
N ASN A 283 -58.20 49.35 -8.92
CA ASN A 283 -58.86 50.56 -9.40
C ASN A 283 -60.22 50.25 -10.08
N LEU A 284 -60.31 49.16 -10.85
CA LEU A 284 -61.56 48.70 -11.45
C LEU A 284 -62.57 48.22 -10.39
N GLU A 285 -62.12 47.47 -9.38
CA GLU A 285 -62.96 47.06 -8.23
C GLU A 285 -63.53 48.29 -7.49
N GLY A 286 -62.70 49.30 -7.24
CA GLY A 286 -63.13 50.56 -6.62
C GLY A 286 -64.13 51.35 -7.46
N ASN A 287 -64.01 51.32 -8.79
CA ASN A 287 -64.97 51.96 -9.70
C ASN A 287 -66.28 51.15 -9.80
N LEU A 288 -66.20 49.81 -9.80
CA LEU A 288 -67.37 48.92 -9.77
C LEU A 288 -68.19 49.15 -8.49
N ALA A 289 -67.53 49.30 -7.34
CA ALA A 289 -68.19 49.59 -6.07
C ALA A 289 -68.96 50.93 -6.11
N LYS A 290 -68.36 51.99 -6.65
CA LYS A 290 -69.03 53.30 -6.83
C LYS A 290 -70.24 53.20 -7.77
N LEU A 291 -70.08 52.56 -8.92
CA LEU A 291 -71.19 52.34 -9.86
C LEU A 291 -72.32 51.50 -9.23
N SER A 292 -71.99 50.54 -8.36
CA SER A 292 -72.99 49.79 -7.61
C SER A 292 -73.71 50.65 -6.56
N GLU A 293 -73.04 51.62 -5.95
CA GLU A 293 -73.66 52.57 -5.01
C GLU A 293 -74.57 53.56 -5.76
N GLU A 294 -74.09 54.17 -6.85
CA GLU A 294 -74.87 55.04 -7.73
C GLU A 294 -76.11 54.31 -8.28
N LYS A 295 -75.97 53.05 -8.68
CA LYS A 295 -77.10 52.21 -9.10
C LYS A 295 -78.15 52.06 -8.00
N LEU A 296 -77.76 51.75 -6.76
CA LEU A 296 -78.69 51.62 -5.64
C LEU A 296 -79.38 52.95 -5.30
N GLN A 297 -78.66 54.08 -5.40
CA GLN A 297 -79.24 55.42 -5.22
C GLN A 297 -80.27 55.74 -6.31
N LEU A 298 -79.99 55.40 -7.58
CA LEU A 298 -80.95 55.57 -8.68
C LEU A 298 -82.17 54.64 -8.55
N GLU A 299 -81.98 53.38 -8.14
CA GLU A 299 -83.09 52.45 -7.87
C GLU A 299 -84.01 52.98 -6.74
N ALA A 300 -83.44 53.59 -5.69
CA ALA A 300 -84.21 54.24 -4.63
C ALA A 300 -84.99 55.46 -5.13
N GLN A 301 -84.38 56.32 -5.95
CA GLN A 301 -85.05 57.48 -6.56
C GLN A 301 -86.19 57.06 -7.50
N VAL A 302 -86.02 55.98 -8.27
CA VAL A 302 -87.08 55.43 -9.12
C VAL A 302 -88.27 54.96 -8.29
N MET A 303 -88.05 54.24 -7.18
CA MET A 303 -89.14 53.83 -6.28
C MET A 303 -89.91 55.02 -5.68
N GLU A 304 -89.21 56.10 -5.31
CA GLU A 304 -89.85 57.32 -4.79
C GLU A 304 -90.66 58.06 -5.88
N LEU A 305 -90.15 58.12 -7.11
CA LEU A 305 -90.87 58.67 -8.26
C LEU A 305 -92.09 57.83 -8.63
N GLU A 306 -92.00 56.49 -8.58
CA GLU A 306 -93.14 55.60 -8.77
C GLU A 306 -94.21 55.82 -7.69
N GLN A 307 -93.81 55.91 -6.41
CA GLN A 307 -94.75 56.16 -5.30
C GLN A 307 -95.44 57.53 -5.42
N THR A 308 -94.69 58.58 -5.76
CA THR A 308 -95.28 59.91 -5.98
C THR A 308 -96.20 59.94 -7.21
N SER A 309 -95.86 59.25 -8.30
CA SER A 309 -96.76 59.09 -9.46
C SER A 309 -98.07 58.41 -9.09
N HIS A 310 -98.05 57.31 -8.32
CA HIS A 310 -99.27 56.65 -7.85
C HIS A 310 -100.14 57.61 -7.01
N SER A 311 -99.53 58.39 -6.11
CA SER A 311 -100.27 59.38 -5.31
C SER A 311 -100.85 60.53 -6.16
N LEU A 312 -100.18 60.92 -7.25
CA LEU A 312 -100.68 61.88 -8.21
C LEU A 312 -101.86 61.30 -9.02
N ASP A 313 -101.80 60.05 -9.43
CA ASP A 313 -102.90 59.36 -10.13
C ASP A 313 -104.14 59.21 -9.23
N ASP A 314 -103.97 58.85 -7.95
CA ASP A 314 -105.06 58.85 -6.96
C ASP A 314 -105.67 60.25 -6.80
N SER A 315 -104.85 61.29 -6.67
CA SER A 315 -105.33 62.67 -6.57
C SER A 315 -106.04 63.14 -7.85
N SER A 316 -105.56 62.72 -9.02
CA SER A 316 -106.14 62.98 -10.35
C SER A 316 -107.50 62.28 -10.51
N ALA A 317 -107.62 61.05 -10.00
CA ALA A 317 -108.89 60.33 -9.95
C ALA A 317 -109.89 61.03 -9.03
N GLU A 318 -109.46 61.54 -7.87
CA GLU A 318 -110.32 62.30 -6.95
C GLU A 318 -110.74 63.66 -7.54
N ILE A 319 -109.82 64.39 -8.18
CA ILE A 319 -110.13 65.63 -8.92
C ILE A 319 -111.17 65.37 -10.01
N LYS A 320 -111.08 64.25 -10.76
CA LYS A 320 -112.10 63.87 -11.76
C LYS A 320 -113.47 63.60 -11.12
N LYS A 321 -113.53 62.98 -9.93
CA LYS A 321 -114.79 62.80 -9.18
C LYS A 321 -115.36 64.16 -8.74
N LEU A 322 -114.54 65.03 -8.16
CA LEU A 322 -114.94 66.38 -7.72
C LEU A 322 -115.41 67.24 -8.89
N GLN A 323 -114.72 67.21 -10.04
CA GLN A 323 -115.15 67.88 -11.26
C GLN A 323 -116.52 67.39 -11.74
N LYS A 324 -116.80 66.08 -11.63
CA LYS A 324 -118.12 65.54 -11.96
C LYS A 324 -119.20 66.04 -11.00
N VAL A 325 -118.93 66.03 -9.68
CA VAL A 325 -119.85 66.58 -8.66
C VAL A 325 -120.11 68.07 -8.90
N ILE A 326 -119.08 68.86 -9.21
CA ILE A 326 -119.21 70.29 -9.54
C ILE A 326 -120.11 70.47 -10.78
N LYS A 327 -119.91 69.66 -11.83
CA LYS A 327 -120.73 69.71 -13.04
C LYS A 327 -122.20 69.34 -12.77
N ASP A 328 -122.43 68.31 -11.96
CA ASP A 328 -123.77 67.87 -11.56
C ASP A 328 -124.47 68.94 -10.67
N LEU A 329 -123.72 69.61 -9.78
CA LEU A 329 -124.22 70.74 -8.97
C LEU A 329 -124.50 71.99 -9.81
N GLN A 330 -123.64 72.32 -10.77
CA GLN A 330 -123.87 73.41 -11.72
C GLN A 330 -125.14 73.18 -12.53
N ALA A 331 -125.35 71.96 -13.04
CA ALA A 331 -126.57 71.60 -13.77
C ALA A 331 -127.84 71.71 -12.90
N ARG A 332 -127.76 71.34 -11.61
CA ARG A 332 -128.86 71.57 -10.65
C ARG A 332 -129.11 73.06 -10.40
N LEU A 333 -128.07 73.85 -10.18
CA LEU A 333 -128.20 75.28 -9.88
C LEU A 333 -128.73 76.07 -11.10
N GLU A 334 -128.36 75.66 -12.32
CA GLU A 334 -128.95 76.13 -13.58
C GLU A 334 -130.45 75.78 -13.65
N ASN A 335 -130.83 74.55 -13.29
CA ASN A 335 -132.23 74.12 -13.23
C ASN A 335 -133.03 74.91 -12.19
N ASP A 336 -132.55 75.00 -10.95
CA ASP A 336 -133.19 75.74 -9.86
C ASP A 336 -133.31 77.25 -10.19
N SER A 337 -132.33 77.82 -10.90
CA SER A 337 -132.37 79.20 -11.42
C SER A 337 -133.43 79.38 -12.51
N ASN A 338 -133.57 78.41 -13.42
CA ASN A 338 -134.64 78.41 -14.43
C ASN A 338 -136.03 78.24 -13.78
N GLU A 339 -136.19 77.33 -12.82
CA GLU A 339 -137.43 77.15 -12.05
C GLU A 339 -137.78 78.42 -11.26
N LYS A 340 -136.80 79.05 -10.60
CA LYS A 340 -136.99 80.34 -9.93
C LYS A 340 -137.47 81.42 -10.89
N ARG A 341 -136.87 81.53 -12.08
CA ARG A 341 -137.28 82.51 -13.11
C ARG A 341 -138.74 82.30 -13.53
N VAL A 342 -139.13 81.04 -13.77
CA VAL A 342 -140.53 80.68 -14.09
C VAL A 342 -141.48 81.03 -12.94
N LEU A 343 -141.07 80.84 -11.68
CA LEU A 343 -141.86 81.24 -10.52
C LEU A 343 -141.94 82.77 -10.33
N GLU A 344 -140.87 83.51 -10.65
CA GLU A 344 -140.84 84.98 -10.64
C GLU A 344 -141.75 85.56 -11.74
N GLU A 345 -141.68 85.03 -12.97
CA GLU A 345 -142.61 85.39 -14.06
C GLU A 345 -144.07 85.14 -13.65
N ARG A 346 -144.35 83.97 -13.06
CA ARG A 346 -145.69 83.59 -12.59
C ARG A 346 -146.19 84.41 -11.39
N ALA A 347 -145.29 84.97 -10.59
CA ALA A 347 -145.62 85.91 -9.52
C ALA A 347 -145.94 87.31 -10.06
N ILE A 348 -145.28 87.73 -11.15
CA ILE A 348 -145.56 89.00 -11.85
C ILE A 348 -146.92 88.93 -12.59
N GLU A 349 -147.32 87.78 -13.12
CA GLU A 349 -148.67 87.59 -13.70
C GLU A 349 -149.82 87.62 -12.66
N LEU A 350 -149.50 87.58 -11.36
CA LEU A 350 -150.46 87.55 -10.26
C LEU A 350 -150.53 88.84 -9.42
N SER A 351 -149.82 89.90 -9.84
CA SER A 351 -149.82 91.23 -9.22
C SER A 351 -150.49 92.29 -10.11
#